data_AF-A0A8T4TH80-F1
#
_entry.id   AF-A0A8T4TH80-F1
#
_cell.length_a   1.000
_cell.length_b   1.000
_cell.length_c   1.000
_cell.angle_alpha   90.00
_cell.angle_beta   90.00
_cell.angle_gamma   90.00
#
_symmetry.space_group_name_H-M   'P 1'
#
loop_
_entity.id
_entity.type
_entity.pdbx_description
1 polymer ?
#
loop_
_entity_poly.entity_id
_entity_poly.type
_entity_poly.pdbx_seq_one_letter_code
_entity_poly.pdbx_strand_id
1 'polypeptide(L)'
;MTKNISLYLSFLAVLLLLIVFVIYIFQNTSKDLSETQTCSRERNNFIECKSGYECYESWSGGINPSNIPVTPKKVGGDGLCHKICKTDSDCPVETPFCILVNRITDDYIESLSLCFADK
;
A
#
# COMPACT_ATOMS: atom_id res chain seq x y z
N MET A 1 7.60 -4.93 57.53
CA MET A 1 6.95 -5.71 56.45
C MET A 1 6.46 -4.88 55.26
N THR A 2 6.65 -3.54 55.24
CA THR A 2 6.11 -2.63 54.21
C THR A 2 7.05 -2.30 53.05
N LYS A 3 8.37 -2.50 53.21
CA LYS A 3 9.37 -2.19 52.15
C LYS A 3 9.25 -3.07 50.90
N ASN A 4 8.84 -4.33 51.05
CA ASN A 4 8.70 -5.26 49.93
C ASN A 4 7.49 -4.93 49.04
N ILE A 5 6.44 -4.32 49.61
CA ILE A 5 5.23 -3.92 48.88
C ILE A 5 5.53 -2.73 47.96
N SER A 6 6.33 -1.77 48.44
CA SER A 6 6.76 -0.61 47.66
C SER A 6 7.59 -1.00 46.43
N LEU A 7 8.51 -1.95 46.59
CA LEU A 7 9.30 -2.49 45.48
C LEU A 7 8.42 -3.20 44.43
N TYR A 8 7.42 -3.95 44.88
CA TYR A 8 6.52 -4.67 43.99
C TYR A 8 5.66 -3.73 43.14
N LEU A 9 5.15 -2.64 43.75
CA LEU A 9 4.41 -1.60 43.06
C LEU A 9 5.26 -0.88 42.00
N SER A 10 6.53 -0.59 42.31
CA SER A 10 7.44 0.02 41.32
C SER A 10 7.74 -0.91 40.14
N PHE A 11 7.91 -2.21 40.38
CA PHE A 11 8.13 -3.18 39.31
C PHE A 11 6.90 -3.32 38.41
N LEU A 12 5.70 -3.35 38.99
CA LEU A 12 4.46 -3.42 38.22
C LEU A 12 4.27 -2.19 37.31
N ALA A 13 4.61 -1.00 37.81
CA ALA A 13 4.50 0.25 37.06
C ALA A 13 5.45 0.29 35.85
N VAL A 14 6.70 -0.17 36.03
CA VAL A 14 7.68 -0.26 34.94
C VAL A 14 7.25 -1.31 33.91
N LEU A 15 6.74 -2.46 34.36
CA LEU A 15 6.24 -3.50 33.46
C LEU A 15 5.06 -3.00 32.62
N LEU A 16 4.11 -2.28 33.22
CA LEU A 16 2.99 -1.68 32.51
C LEU A 16 3.45 -0.63 31.47
N LEU A 17 4.42 0.22 31.81
CA LEU A 17 4.97 1.19 30.87
C LEU A 17 5.67 0.50 29.68
N LEU A 18 6.41 -0.57 29.93
CA LEU A 18 7.03 -1.37 28.86
C LEU A 18 5.98 -2.03 27.97
N ILE A 19 4.91 -2.59 28.54
CA ILE A 19 3.81 -3.18 27.76
C ILE A 19 3.15 -2.12 26.89
N VAL A 20 2.84 -0.94 27.43
CA VAL A 20 2.25 0.18 26.66
C VAL A 20 3.19 0.63 25.55
N PHE A 21 4.48 0.74 25.83
CA PHE A 21 5.49 1.12 24.83
C PHE A 21 5.60 0.08 23.71
N VAL A 22 5.60 -1.22 24.04
CA VAL A 22 5.61 -2.30 23.05
C VAL A 22 4.32 -2.29 22.21
N ILE A 23 3.15 -2.12 22.83
CA ILE A 23 1.87 -2.01 22.11
C ILE A 23 1.89 -0.79 21.18
N TYR A 24 2.41 0.35 21.62
CA TYR A 24 2.56 1.55 20.81
C TYR A 24 3.45 1.31 19.58
N ILE A 25 4.61 0.69 19.76
CA ILE A 25 5.52 0.33 18.67
C ILE A 25 4.83 -0.62 17.68
N PHE A 26 4.11 -1.63 18.16
CA PHE A 26 3.43 -2.63 17.34
C PHE A 26 2.24 -2.03 16.54
N GLN A 27 1.50 -1.11 17.16
CA GLN A 27 0.44 -0.38 16.45
C GLN A 27 0.98 0.58 15.40
N ASN A 28 2.19 1.12 15.58
CA ASN A 28 2.83 1.95 14.56
C ASN A 28 3.37 1.12 13.38
N THR A 29 3.98 -0.03 13.64
CA THR A 29 4.56 -0.89 12.57
C THR A 29 3.51 -1.59 11.71
N SER A 30 2.28 -1.74 12.19
CA SER A 30 1.19 -2.34 11.41
C SER A 30 0.53 -1.40 10.39
N LYS A 31 0.86 -0.10 10.38
CA LYS A 31 0.32 0.86 9.41
C LYS A 31 1.10 0.91 8.09
N ASP A 32 2.35 0.47 8.07
CA ASP A 32 3.24 0.60 6.90
C ASP A 32 3.12 -0.56 5.90
N LEU A 33 2.39 -1.63 6.23
CA LEU A 33 2.34 -2.83 5.39
C LEU A 33 1.44 -2.70 4.14
N SER A 34 0.74 -1.57 3.93
CA SER A 34 -0.11 -1.36 2.76
C SER A 34 0.46 -0.43 1.69
N GLU A 35 1.60 0.24 1.93
CA GLU A 35 2.14 1.26 1.02
C GLU A 35 3.04 0.70 -0.09
N THR A 36 3.42 -0.57 -0.01
CA THR A 36 4.13 -1.31 -1.07
C THR A 36 3.63 -2.75 -1.19
N GLN A 37 2.34 -2.97 -0.93
CA GLN A 37 1.75 -4.28 -1.12
C GLN A 37 1.78 -4.61 -2.62
N THR A 38 2.30 -5.80 -2.95
CA THR A 38 2.18 -6.32 -4.31
C THR A 38 0.72 -6.56 -4.64
N CYS A 39 0.29 -6.01 -5.77
CA CYS A 39 -1.02 -6.22 -6.33
C CYS A 39 -0.90 -6.92 -7.67
N SER A 40 -1.95 -7.61 -8.07
CA SER A 40 -2.03 -8.21 -9.40
C SER A 40 -3.46 -8.19 -9.86
N ARG A 41 -3.66 -7.75 -11.11
CA ARG A 41 -4.95 -7.83 -11.79
C ARG A 41 -5.15 -9.13 -12.56
N GLU A 42 -4.26 -10.10 -12.41
CA GLU A 42 -4.42 -11.41 -13.06
C GLU A 42 -5.69 -12.11 -12.60
N ARG A 43 -6.43 -12.68 -13.58
CA ARG A 43 -7.71 -13.38 -13.36
C ARG A 43 -7.69 -14.47 -12.27
N ASN A 44 -6.52 -15.03 -11.97
CA ASN A 44 -6.39 -16.18 -11.08
C ASN A 44 -5.71 -15.85 -9.73
N ASN A 45 -5.21 -14.63 -9.54
CA ASN A 45 -4.57 -14.21 -8.30
C ASN A 45 -4.78 -12.71 -8.06
N PHE A 46 -6.06 -12.33 -7.89
CA PHE A 46 -6.45 -10.96 -7.68
C PHE A 46 -6.10 -10.53 -6.25
N ILE A 47 -5.12 -9.65 -6.12
CA ILE A 47 -4.78 -9.00 -4.85
C ILE A 47 -5.25 -7.56 -4.96
N GLU A 48 -6.32 -7.25 -4.22
CA GLU A 48 -6.92 -5.93 -4.23
C GLU A 48 -6.18 -4.98 -3.29
N CYS A 49 -6.03 -3.74 -3.72
CA CYS A 49 -5.48 -2.67 -2.90
C CYS A 49 -6.51 -2.18 -1.87
N LYS A 50 -6.01 -1.63 -0.77
CA LYS A 50 -6.86 -0.97 0.23
C LYS A 50 -7.61 0.20 -0.39
N SER A 51 -8.78 0.53 0.15
CA SER A 51 -9.53 1.74 -0.24
C SER A 51 -8.65 3.00 -0.23
N GLY A 52 -8.70 3.76 -1.33
CA GLY A 52 -7.86 4.93 -1.58
C GLY A 52 -6.52 4.63 -2.24
N TYR A 53 -6.22 3.35 -2.52
CA TYR A 53 -5.06 2.91 -3.27
C TYR A 53 -5.51 2.22 -4.56
N GLU A 54 -4.70 2.37 -5.61
CA GLU A 54 -4.91 1.72 -6.91
C GLU A 54 -3.67 0.90 -7.27
N CYS A 55 -3.91 -0.25 -7.88
CA CYS A 55 -2.83 -1.09 -8.41
C CYS A 55 -2.24 -0.45 -9.68
N TYR A 56 -0.96 -0.08 -9.63
CA TYR A 56 -0.27 0.45 -10.80
C TYR A 56 0.29 -0.68 -11.67
N GLU A 57 -0.58 -1.22 -12.52
CA GLU A 57 -0.23 -2.15 -13.59
C GLU A 57 -0.87 -1.74 -14.90
N SER A 58 -0.13 -1.84 -15.99
CA SER A 58 -0.66 -1.68 -17.33
C SER A 58 -0.73 -3.03 -18.03
N TRP A 59 -1.90 -3.35 -18.56
CA TRP A 59 -2.18 -4.60 -19.25
C TRP A 59 -2.69 -4.29 -20.67
N SER A 60 -2.13 -4.96 -21.67
CA SER A 60 -2.65 -4.94 -23.04
C SER A 60 -3.35 -6.27 -23.31
N GLY A 61 -4.62 -6.20 -23.68
CA GLY A 61 -5.44 -7.36 -24.05
C GLY A 61 -6.38 -6.99 -25.19
N GLY A 62 -7.56 -7.60 -25.22
CA GLY A 62 -8.61 -7.26 -26.17
C GLY A 62 -8.77 -8.27 -27.31
N ILE A 63 -9.43 -7.84 -28.38
CA ILE A 63 -9.77 -8.67 -29.53
C ILE A 63 -8.98 -8.18 -30.74
N ASN A 64 -8.28 -9.09 -31.42
CA ASN A 64 -7.53 -8.73 -32.62
C ASN A 64 -8.47 -8.47 -33.81
N PRO A 65 -7.97 -7.90 -34.94
CA PRO A 65 -8.80 -7.65 -36.12
C PRO A 65 -9.47 -8.90 -36.74
N SER A 66 -9.06 -10.10 -36.35
CA SER A 66 -9.64 -11.38 -36.77
C SER A 66 -10.67 -11.93 -35.77
N ASN A 67 -11.12 -11.11 -34.82
CA ASN A 67 -12.07 -11.47 -33.77
C ASN A 67 -11.57 -12.55 -32.79
N ILE A 68 -10.24 -12.68 -32.64
CA ILE A 68 -9.59 -13.63 -31.74
C ILE A 68 -9.18 -12.89 -30.45
N PRO A 69 -9.55 -13.39 -29.25
CA PRO A 69 -9.08 -12.83 -27.99
C PRO A 69 -7.55 -12.92 -27.88
N VAL A 70 -6.92 -11.80 -27.60
CA VAL A 70 -5.50 -11.72 -27.28
C VAL A 70 -5.35 -11.95 -25.78
N THR A 71 -4.44 -12.84 -25.38
CA THR A 71 -4.12 -13.05 -23.98
C THR A 71 -3.59 -11.75 -23.38
N PRO A 72 -4.19 -11.23 -22.28
CA PRO A 72 -3.70 -10.03 -21.61
C PRO A 72 -2.24 -10.18 -21.21
N LYS A 73 -1.43 -9.18 -21.52
CA LYS A 73 -0.01 -9.14 -21.21
C LYS A 73 0.31 -7.87 -20.44
N LYS A 74 1.09 -7.99 -19.36
CA LYS A 74 1.63 -6.82 -18.65
C LYS A 74 2.58 -6.06 -19.58
N VAL A 75 2.28 -4.78 -19.79
CA VAL A 75 3.04 -3.87 -20.66
C VAL A 75 3.72 -2.74 -19.88
N GLY A 76 3.40 -2.59 -18.59
CA GLY A 76 4.01 -1.58 -17.72
C GLY A 76 3.45 -1.60 -16.31
N GLY A 77 3.86 -0.62 -15.51
CA GLY A 77 3.58 -0.56 -14.08
C GLY A 77 4.43 -1.52 -13.25
N ASP A 78 4.57 -1.23 -11.97
CA ASP A 78 5.40 -1.99 -11.02
C ASP A 78 4.63 -3.10 -10.30
N GLY A 79 3.29 -3.13 -10.38
CA GLY A 79 2.49 -4.12 -9.65
C GLY A 79 2.42 -3.84 -8.16
N LEU A 80 2.50 -2.58 -7.76
CA LEU A 80 2.33 -2.14 -6.38
C LEU A 80 1.05 -1.33 -6.21
N CYS A 81 0.54 -1.32 -4.98
CA CYS A 81 -0.55 -0.42 -4.60
C CYS A 81 -0.01 0.98 -4.33
N HIS A 82 -0.48 1.97 -5.08
CA HIS A 82 -0.15 3.37 -4.86
C HIS A 82 -1.36 4.14 -4.37
N LYS A 83 -1.15 5.08 -3.45
CA LYS A 83 -2.22 5.95 -2.97
C LYS A 83 -2.66 6.90 -4.08
N ILE A 84 -3.97 7.06 -4.26
CA ILE A 84 -4.55 8.05 -5.17
C ILE A 84 -4.38 9.43 -4.55
N CYS A 85 -3.90 10.40 -5.34
CA CYS A 85 -3.62 11.75 -4.89
C CYS A 85 -4.17 12.82 -5.86
N LYS A 86 -4.27 14.06 -5.39
CA LYS A 86 -4.52 15.24 -6.24
C LYS A 86 -3.33 16.19 -6.24
N THR A 87 -2.58 16.19 -5.14
CA THR A 87 -1.41 17.04 -4.88
C THR A 87 -0.38 16.29 -4.04
N ASP A 88 0.87 16.76 -4.04
CA ASP A 88 1.95 16.18 -3.22
C ASP A 88 1.61 16.14 -1.72
N SER A 89 0.78 17.07 -1.22
CA SER A 89 0.34 17.07 0.19
C SER A 89 -0.62 15.95 0.56
N ASP A 90 -1.25 15.30 -0.41
CA ASP A 90 -2.10 14.13 -0.16
C ASP A 90 -1.27 12.87 0.08
N CYS A 91 0.02 12.90 -0.28
CA CYS A 91 0.90 11.76 -0.24
C CYS A 91 1.59 11.57 1.12
N PRO A 92 1.87 10.32 1.51
CA PRO A 92 2.63 10.02 2.72
C PRO A 92 4.11 10.41 2.53
N VAL A 93 4.86 10.44 3.63
CA VAL A 93 6.24 10.96 3.64
C VAL A 93 7.19 10.08 2.81
N GLU A 94 6.88 8.79 2.74
CA GLU A 94 7.61 7.73 2.07
C GLU A 94 7.42 7.76 0.55
N THR A 95 6.28 8.24 0.08
CA THR A 95 5.95 8.40 -1.35
C THR A 95 5.47 9.83 -1.65
N PRO A 96 6.31 10.87 -1.44
CA PRO A 96 5.85 12.25 -1.29
C PRO A 96 5.40 12.93 -2.59
N PHE A 97 5.53 12.27 -3.75
CA PHE A 97 5.28 12.89 -5.05
C PHE A 97 3.98 12.39 -5.68
N CYS A 98 3.09 13.31 -6.00
CA CYS A 98 1.86 13.02 -6.73
C CYS A 98 2.10 13.14 -8.24
N ILE A 99 2.14 12.01 -8.93
CA ILE A 99 2.51 11.93 -10.34
C ILE A 99 1.32 11.43 -11.15
N LEU A 100 1.01 12.14 -12.24
CA LEU A 100 0.03 11.69 -13.23
C LEU A 100 0.65 10.58 -14.08
N VAL A 101 0.14 9.37 -13.92
CA VAL A 101 0.54 8.21 -14.70
C VAL A 101 -0.57 7.80 -15.67
N ASN A 102 -0.15 7.25 -16.80
CA ASN A 102 -1.06 6.62 -17.76
C ASN A 102 -1.00 5.11 -17.55
N ARG A 103 -2.17 4.49 -17.36
CA ARG A 103 -2.36 3.06 -17.35
C ARG A 103 -3.03 2.64 -18.65
N ILE A 104 -2.48 1.62 -19.30
CA ILE A 104 -3.17 0.94 -20.39
C ILE A 104 -4.08 -0.12 -19.77
N THR A 105 -5.37 0.00 -20.04
CA THR A 105 -6.36 -1.06 -19.83
C THR A 105 -6.79 -1.58 -21.20
N ASP A 106 -7.36 -2.78 -21.26
CA ASP A 106 -7.61 -3.55 -22.50
C ASP A 106 -7.95 -2.69 -23.73
N ASP A 107 -8.88 -1.73 -23.61
CA ASP A 107 -9.38 -0.94 -24.73
C ASP A 107 -9.16 0.58 -24.62
N TYR A 108 -8.57 1.10 -23.53
CA TYR A 108 -8.34 2.54 -23.36
C TYR A 108 -7.18 2.88 -22.41
N ILE A 109 -6.66 4.09 -22.58
CA ILE A 109 -5.66 4.69 -21.70
C ILE A 109 -6.40 5.47 -20.61
N GLU A 110 -6.13 5.13 -19.36
CA GLU A 110 -6.63 5.81 -18.18
C GLU A 110 -5.50 6.62 -17.54
N SER A 111 -5.75 7.90 -17.22
CA SER A 111 -4.79 8.75 -16.52
C SER A 111 -5.20 8.88 -15.05
N LEU A 112 -4.29 8.55 -14.14
CA LEU A 112 -4.53 8.61 -12.69
C LEU A 112 -3.34 9.25 -11.98
N SER A 113 -3.60 10.05 -10.96
CA SER A 113 -2.54 10.64 -10.13
C SER A 113 -2.27 9.75 -8.91
N LEU A 114 -1.03 9.28 -8.78
CA LEU A 114 -0.59 8.32 -7.78
C LEU A 114 0.65 8.80 -7.04
N CYS A 115 0.81 8.39 -5.79
CA CYS A 115 1.97 8.73 -4.95
C CYS A 115 3.19 7.84 -5.24
N PHE A 116 4.37 8.44 -5.44
CA PHE A 116 5.64 7.75 -5.68
C PHE A 116 6.77 8.27 -4.79
N ALA A 117 7.77 7.41 -4.54
CA ALA A 117 8.97 7.75 -3.78
C ALA A 117 9.91 8.69 -4.56
N ASP A 118 9.86 8.60 -5.88
CA ASP A 118 10.72 9.30 -6.84
C ASP A 118 9.93 9.85 -8.04
N LYS A 119 10.53 10.79 -8.76
CA LYS A 119 9.95 11.49 -9.91
C LYS A 119 10.48 10.95 -11.24
#